data_AF-A0A819Y0R4-F1
#
_entry.id   AF-A0A819Y0R4-F1
#
_cell.length_a   1.000
_cell.length_b   1.000
_cell.length_c   1.000
_cell.angle_alpha   90.00
_cell.angle_beta   90.00
_cell.angle_gamma   90.00
#
_symmetry.space_group_name_H-M   'P 1'
#
loop_
_entity.id
_entity.type
_entity.pdbx_description
1 polymer ?
#
loop_
_entity_poly.entity_id
_entity_poly.type
_entity_poly.pdbx_seq_one_letter_code
_entity_poly.pdbx_strand_id
1 'polypeptide(L)'
;MAKVIQSVDESRFTDLYNEPVDHLLSPIKGYQDMPPVPLAETIEPISGFFNEIEDNVFVALHNCQNPADGLTQDESASIHLYTMQFDGGPSLYLILNQSLRAKNREELKPWFSFLKLFLTALYKLPSKSGTVWRGVRGIDLSSKYKNGLKFAWW
;
A
#
# COMPACT_ATOMS: atom_id res chain seq x y z
N MET A 1 -13.79 -33.01 -12.86
CA MET A 1 -13.67 -31.93 -11.84
C MET A 1 -13.05 -30.72 -12.51
N ALA A 2 -13.84 -29.67 -12.77
CA ALA A 2 -13.34 -28.44 -13.34
C ALA A 2 -12.78 -27.55 -12.22
N LYS A 3 -11.52 -27.12 -12.35
CA LYS A 3 -10.94 -26.09 -11.50
C LYS A 3 -11.76 -24.81 -11.70
N VAL A 4 -12.45 -24.36 -10.66
CA VAL A 4 -12.97 -22.99 -10.59
C VAL A 4 -11.74 -22.08 -10.58
N ILE A 5 -11.43 -21.49 -11.72
CA ILE A 5 -10.48 -20.39 -11.79
C ILE A 5 -11.21 -19.20 -11.16
N GLN A 6 -10.83 -18.86 -9.94
CA GLN A 6 -11.27 -17.65 -9.27
C GLN A 6 -11.00 -16.48 -10.23
N SER A 7 -12.04 -15.74 -10.61
CA SER A 7 -11.91 -14.60 -11.52
C SER A 7 -10.94 -13.60 -10.90
N VAL A 8 -9.83 -13.33 -11.58
CA VAL A 8 -8.88 -12.30 -11.17
C VAL A 8 -9.59 -10.96 -11.34
N ASP A 9 -9.89 -10.28 -10.23
CA ASP A 9 -10.41 -8.91 -10.26
C ASP A 9 -9.38 -8.01 -10.96
N GLU A 10 -9.83 -7.36 -12.03
CA GLU A 10 -9.00 -6.53 -12.91
C GLU A 10 -8.56 -5.22 -12.22
N SER A 11 -9.23 -4.83 -11.12
CA SER A 11 -8.95 -3.59 -10.39
C SER A 11 -7.53 -3.52 -9.79
N ARG A 12 -6.91 -4.67 -9.50
CA ARG A 12 -5.60 -4.75 -8.82
C ARG A 12 -4.41 -4.25 -9.64
N PHE A 13 -4.54 -4.15 -10.97
CA PHE A 13 -3.41 -3.88 -11.87
C PHE A 13 -3.54 -2.59 -12.70
N THR A 14 -4.59 -1.80 -12.48
CA THR A 14 -4.96 -0.68 -13.36
C THR A 14 -4.38 0.67 -12.93
N ASP A 15 -3.73 0.78 -11.77
CA ASP A 15 -3.22 2.05 -11.20
C ASP A 15 -1.91 2.56 -11.84
N LEU A 16 -1.38 1.85 -12.85
CA LEU A 16 -0.04 2.04 -13.40
C LEU A 16 0.06 3.09 -14.52
N TYR A 17 -1.07 3.55 -15.07
CA TYR A 17 -1.08 4.59 -16.12
C TYR A 17 -0.39 5.87 -15.66
N ASN A 18 -0.53 6.21 -14.38
CA ASN A 18 -0.11 7.47 -13.79
C ASN A 18 1.22 7.37 -13.02
N GLU A 19 2.00 6.29 -13.17
CA GLU A 19 3.33 6.23 -12.58
C GLU A 19 4.22 7.38 -13.12
N PRO A 20 4.76 8.26 -12.25
CA PRO A 20 5.63 9.38 -12.63
C PRO A 20 7.05 8.86 -12.91
N VAL A 21 7.20 8.06 -13.97
CA VAL A 21 8.47 7.46 -14.38
C VAL A 21 9.45 8.45 -15.02
N ASP A 22 8.95 9.59 -15.47
CA ASP A 22 9.65 10.62 -16.24
C ASP A 22 10.10 11.81 -15.39
N HIS A 23 9.61 11.91 -14.15
CA HIS A 23 9.99 12.99 -13.22
C HIS A 23 9.94 12.52 -11.76
N LEU A 24 10.91 12.97 -10.96
CA LEU A 24 10.90 12.72 -9.52
C LEU A 24 9.93 13.69 -8.84
N LEU A 25 9.05 13.15 -8.01
CA LEU A 25 8.23 13.95 -7.11
C LEU A 25 9.04 14.38 -5.87
N SER A 26 8.60 15.44 -5.21
CA SER A 26 9.21 15.85 -3.94
C SER A 26 9.06 14.73 -2.89
N PRO A 27 10.09 14.51 -2.04
CA PRO A 27 10.00 13.56 -0.93
C PRO A 27 8.80 13.83 -0.02
N ILE A 28 8.16 12.76 0.45
CA ILE A 28 7.09 12.84 1.44
C ILE A 28 7.73 13.12 2.80
N LYS A 29 7.30 14.20 3.47
CA LYS A 29 7.80 14.62 4.78
C LYS A 29 6.62 14.85 5.72
N GLY A 30 6.83 14.58 7.01
CA GLY A 30 5.90 14.87 8.10
C GLY A 30 5.34 13.62 8.74
N TYR A 31 5.14 12.54 7.97
CA TYR A 31 4.71 11.25 8.51
C TYR A 31 5.68 10.70 9.55
N GLN A 32 6.99 10.97 9.41
CA GLN A 32 8.00 10.46 10.34
C GLN A 32 7.84 11.01 11.75
N ASP A 33 7.26 12.21 11.88
CA ASP A 33 7.06 12.94 13.13
C ASP A 33 5.73 12.58 13.81
N MET A 34 4.89 11.77 13.15
CA MET A 34 3.64 11.29 13.75
C MET A 34 3.93 10.36 14.93
N PRO A 35 3.14 10.46 16.03
CA PRO A 35 3.24 9.50 17.11
C PRO A 35 2.81 8.10 16.62
N PRO A 36 3.42 7.03 17.14
CA PRO A 36 2.91 5.68 16.91
C PRO A 36 1.55 5.55 17.61
N VAL A 37 0.52 5.18 16.86
CA VAL A 37 -0.85 4.95 17.36
C VAL A 37 -1.35 3.58 16.87
N PRO A 38 -2.36 2.97 17.54
CA PRO A 38 -2.99 1.73 17.09
C PRO A 38 -3.57 1.82 15.68
N LEU A 39 -3.66 0.68 14.97
CA LEU A 39 -4.13 0.64 13.57
C LEU A 39 -5.53 1.26 13.43
N ALA A 40 -6.44 1.01 14.37
CA ALA A 40 -7.79 1.55 14.36
C ALA A 40 -7.81 3.10 14.39
N GLU A 41 -6.87 3.74 15.08
CA GLU A 41 -6.77 5.20 15.11
C GLU A 41 -6.12 5.75 13.82
N THR A 42 -5.23 4.98 13.19
CA THR A 42 -4.58 5.43 11.94
C THR A 42 -5.56 5.57 10.77
N ILE A 43 -6.69 4.86 10.80
CA ILE A 43 -7.67 4.87 9.72
C ILE A 43 -8.71 5.99 9.84
N GLU A 44 -8.89 6.59 11.01
CA GLU A 44 -9.90 7.65 11.22
C GLU A 44 -9.79 8.80 10.21
N PRO A 45 -8.59 9.33 9.87
CA PRO A 45 -8.49 10.43 8.93
C PRO A 45 -8.77 10.06 7.47
N ILE A 46 -8.77 8.75 7.15
CA ILE A 46 -8.90 8.22 5.78
C ILE A 46 -10.18 7.40 5.58
N SER A 47 -10.98 7.20 6.63
CA SER A 47 -12.18 6.35 6.59
C SER A 47 -13.19 6.79 5.54
N GLY A 48 -13.32 8.11 5.33
CA GLY A 48 -14.20 8.69 4.31
C GLY A 48 -13.87 8.32 2.85
N PHE A 49 -12.73 7.67 2.58
CA PHE A 49 -12.41 7.13 1.26
C PHE A 49 -12.98 5.72 1.00
N PHE A 50 -13.56 5.10 2.02
CA PHE A 50 -13.95 3.69 2.00
C PHE A 50 -15.39 3.54 2.52
N ASN A 51 -16.07 2.50 2.05
CA ASN A 51 -17.41 2.19 2.53
C ASN A 51 -17.38 1.41 3.86
N GLU A 52 -16.37 0.54 4.06
CA GLU A 52 -16.30 -0.44 5.17
C GLU A 52 -14.83 -0.73 5.57
N ILE A 53 -14.02 0.30 5.82
CA ILE A 53 -12.61 0.08 6.18
C ILE A 53 -12.46 -0.57 7.56
N GLU A 54 -13.37 -0.29 8.49
CA GLU A 54 -13.35 -0.75 9.87
C GLU A 54 -13.46 -2.29 9.97
N ASP A 55 -14.32 -2.90 9.17
CA ASP A 55 -14.47 -4.36 9.11
C ASP A 55 -13.19 -5.02 8.58
N ASN A 56 -12.56 -4.41 7.57
CA ASN A 56 -11.29 -4.88 7.04
C ASN A 56 -10.15 -4.71 8.07
N VAL A 57 -10.15 -3.63 8.86
CA VAL A 57 -9.22 -3.46 9.99
C VAL A 57 -9.42 -4.55 11.03
N PHE A 58 -10.67 -4.86 11.38
CA PHE A 58 -10.98 -5.93 12.33
C PHE A 58 -10.44 -7.29 11.84
N VAL A 59 -10.70 -7.64 10.58
CA VAL A 59 -10.18 -8.86 9.96
C VAL A 59 -8.65 -8.88 9.98
N ALA A 60 -7.99 -7.78 9.62
CA ALA A 60 -6.54 -7.69 9.62
C ALA A 60 -5.94 -7.89 11.02
N LEU A 61 -6.51 -7.27 12.05
CA LEU A 61 -6.09 -7.44 13.43
C LEU A 61 -6.31 -8.87 13.91
N HIS A 62 -7.46 -9.47 13.59
CA HIS A 62 -7.77 -10.85 13.96
C HIS A 62 -6.77 -11.85 13.36
N ASN A 63 -6.41 -11.66 12.08
CA ASN A 63 -5.45 -12.53 11.40
C ASN A 63 -4.00 -12.36 11.88
N CYS A 64 -3.70 -11.27 12.60
CA CYS A 64 -2.35 -10.92 13.03
C CYS A 64 -2.12 -11.02 14.55
N GLN A 65 -2.93 -11.80 15.28
CA GLN A 65 -2.84 -11.96 16.74
C GLN A 65 -1.49 -12.49 17.26
N ASN A 66 -0.74 -13.22 16.44
CA ASN A 66 0.56 -13.79 16.79
C ASN A 66 1.63 -13.29 15.80
N PRO A 67 2.04 -12.02 15.89
CA PRO A 67 3.00 -11.44 14.95
C PRO A 67 4.41 -12.05 15.12
N ALA A 68 5.16 -12.08 14.02
CA ALA A 68 6.55 -12.54 13.97
C ALA A 68 7.51 -11.36 13.76
N ASP A 69 8.82 -11.64 13.71
CA ASP A 69 9.87 -10.68 13.31
C ASP A 69 9.93 -9.39 14.17
N GLY A 70 9.48 -9.46 15.42
CA GLY A 70 9.46 -8.32 16.34
C GLY A 70 8.40 -7.26 16.03
N LEU A 71 7.43 -7.59 15.17
CA LEU A 71 6.28 -6.75 14.88
C LEU A 71 5.29 -6.78 16.05
N THR A 72 4.62 -5.65 16.28
CA THR A 72 3.39 -5.63 17.06
C THR A 72 2.23 -6.18 16.22
N GLN A 73 1.09 -6.45 16.86
CA GLN A 73 -0.14 -6.85 16.16
C GLN A 73 -0.57 -5.78 15.16
N ASP A 74 -0.59 -4.50 15.56
CA ASP A 74 -0.97 -3.37 14.69
C ASP A 74 -0.03 -3.23 13.49
N GLU A 75 1.28 -3.40 13.69
CA GLU A 75 2.28 -3.34 12.62
C GLU A 75 2.07 -4.47 11.59
N SER A 76 1.92 -5.71 12.06
CA SER A 76 1.62 -6.85 11.20
C SER A 76 0.28 -6.67 10.47
N ALA A 77 -0.74 -6.20 11.19
CA ALA A 77 -2.07 -5.95 10.64
C ALA A 77 -2.06 -4.83 9.59
N SER A 78 -1.22 -3.80 9.74
CA SER A 78 -1.08 -2.74 8.73
C SER A 78 -0.55 -3.28 7.40
N ILE A 79 0.39 -4.22 7.44
CA ILE A 79 0.93 -4.90 6.24
C ILE A 79 -0.14 -5.81 5.65
N HIS A 80 -0.83 -6.58 6.49
CA HIS A 80 -1.92 -7.45 6.05
C HIS A 80 -3.01 -6.62 5.34
N LEU A 81 -3.49 -5.55 5.97
CA LEU A 81 -4.51 -4.64 5.44
C LEU A 81 -4.09 -4.02 4.11
N TYR A 82 -2.84 -3.59 3.97
CA TYR A 82 -2.31 -3.10 2.69
C TYR A 82 -2.40 -4.17 1.59
N THR A 83 -2.29 -5.46 1.91
CA THR A 83 -2.36 -6.54 0.91
C THR A 83 -3.76 -7.12 0.70
N MET A 84 -4.74 -6.73 1.52
CA MET A 84 -6.11 -7.22 1.43
C MET A 84 -6.83 -6.66 0.21
N GLN A 85 -7.66 -7.51 -0.39
CA GLN A 85 -8.68 -7.07 -1.33
C GLN A 85 -9.97 -6.82 -0.55
N PHE A 86 -10.56 -5.64 -0.75
CA PHE A 86 -11.86 -5.29 -0.16
C PHE A 86 -12.97 -5.71 -1.11
N ASP A 87 -14.07 -6.21 -0.54
CA ASP A 87 -15.31 -6.44 -1.26
C ASP A 87 -16.12 -5.12 -1.29
N GLY A 88 -16.80 -4.83 -2.40
CA GLY A 88 -17.75 -3.70 -2.47
C GLY A 88 -17.14 -2.30 -2.54
N GLY A 89 -15.83 -2.15 -2.77
CA GLY A 89 -15.19 -0.84 -2.91
C GLY A 89 -13.70 -0.89 -3.28
N PRO A 90 -13.04 0.27 -3.39
CA PRO A 90 -11.60 0.30 -3.63
C PRO A 90 -10.85 -0.21 -2.40
N SER A 91 -9.90 -1.10 -2.61
CA SER A 91 -9.01 -1.58 -1.56
C SER A 91 -8.05 -0.49 -1.08
N LEU A 92 -7.58 -0.59 0.17
CA LEU A 92 -6.66 0.40 0.75
C LEU A 92 -5.43 0.68 -0.11
N TYR A 93 -4.79 -0.37 -0.65
CA TYR A 93 -3.60 -0.19 -1.50
C TYR A 93 -3.87 0.61 -2.76
N LEU A 94 -5.07 0.49 -3.35
CA LEU A 94 -5.41 1.21 -4.58
C LEU A 94 -5.42 2.72 -4.31
N ILE A 95 -6.14 3.14 -3.27
CA ILE A 95 -6.24 4.56 -2.93
C ILE A 95 -4.90 5.09 -2.42
N LEU A 96 -4.22 4.36 -1.53
CA LEU A 96 -2.93 4.80 -1.00
C LEU A 96 -1.89 4.96 -2.11
N ASN A 97 -1.74 3.98 -3.01
CA ASN A 97 -0.76 4.06 -4.08
C ASN A 97 -1.09 5.17 -5.09
N GLN A 98 -2.38 5.47 -5.31
CA GLN A 98 -2.79 6.65 -6.08
C GLN A 98 -2.37 7.96 -5.39
N SER A 99 -2.63 8.09 -4.07
CA SER A 99 -2.20 9.26 -3.29
C SER A 99 -0.68 9.42 -3.25
N LEU A 100 0.09 8.32 -3.18
CA LEU A 100 1.56 8.36 -3.21
C LEU A 100 2.11 8.90 -4.53
N ARG A 101 1.39 8.70 -5.63
CA ARG A 101 1.75 9.20 -6.96
C ARG A 101 1.17 10.59 -7.27
N ALA A 102 0.33 11.13 -6.41
CA ALA A 102 -0.22 12.46 -6.58
C ALA A 102 0.89 13.53 -6.49
N LYS A 103 0.89 14.47 -7.44
CA LYS A 103 1.81 15.61 -7.46
C LYS A 103 1.59 16.51 -6.25
N ASN A 104 0.34 16.67 -5.83
CA ASN A 104 -0.04 17.46 -4.68
C ASN A 104 0.21 16.65 -3.39
N ARG A 105 1.29 16.98 -2.68
CA ARG A 105 1.67 16.24 -1.46
C ARG A 105 0.75 16.47 -0.27
N GLU A 106 -0.11 17.48 -0.33
CA GLU A 106 -1.11 17.73 0.71
C GLU A 106 -2.15 16.61 0.79
N GLU A 107 -2.41 15.91 -0.31
CA GLU A 107 -3.34 14.77 -0.37
C GLU A 107 -2.88 13.57 0.45
N LEU A 108 -1.58 13.52 0.81
CA LEU A 108 -1.03 12.46 1.66
C LEU A 108 -1.16 12.76 3.15
N LYS A 109 -1.49 13.99 3.57
CA LYS A 109 -1.56 14.34 4.99
C LYS A 109 -2.51 13.45 5.80
N PRO A 110 -3.72 13.09 5.32
CA PRO A 110 -4.59 12.16 6.02
C PRO A 110 -3.94 10.78 6.26
N TRP A 111 -3.03 10.36 5.37
CA TRP A 111 -2.35 9.07 5.43
C TRP A 111 -1.18 9.01 6.40
N PHE A 112 -0.75 10.12 7.00
CA PHE A 112 0.51 10.18 7.74
C PHE A 112 0.56 9.22 8.94
N SER A 113 -0.53 9.09 9.70
CA SER A 113 -0.60 8.12 10.81
C SER A 113 -0.46 6.68 10.31
N PHE A 114 -1.15 6.34 9.21
CA PHE A 114 -1.07 5.01 8.61
C PHE A 114 0.34 4.74 8.05
N LEU A 115 0.92 5.69 7.31
CA LEU A 115 2.28 5.59 6.77
C LEU A 115 3.33 5.43 7.87
N LYS A 116 3.17 6.13 9.00
CA LYS A 116 4.03 5.97 10.16
C LYS A 116 4.03 4.54 10.66
N LEU A 117 2.84 3.96 10.89
CA LEU A 117 2.70 2.58 11.37
C LEU A 117 3.24 1.57 10.34
N PHE A 118 2.78 1.67 9.10
CA PHE A 118 3.11 0.73 8.01
C PHE A 118 4.61 0.74 7.66
N LEU A 119 5.24 1.90 7.52
CA LEU A 119 6.66 1.97 7.19
C LEU A 119 7.54 1.56 8.39
N THR A 120 7.09 1.79 9.62
CA THR A 120 7.77 1.27 10.82
C THR A 120 7.73 -0.26 10.83
N ALA A 121 6.59 -0.86 10.50
CA ALA A 121 6.44 -2.30 10.36
C ALA A 121 7.40 -2.86 9.30
N LEU A 122 7.41 -2.29 8.10
CA LEU A 122 8.31 -2.73 7.02
C LEU A 122 9.79 -2.59 7.38
N TYR A 123 10.16 -1.54 8.12
CA TYR A 123 11.56 -1.33 8.55
C TYR A 123 12.07 -2.38 9.53
N LYS A 124 11.19 -3.01 10.32
CA LYS A 124 11.56 -4.08 11.25
C LYS A 124 11.82 -5.42 10.57
N LEU A 125 11.26 -5.64 9.38
CA LEU A 125 11.38 -6.91 8.67
C LEU A 125 12.83 -7.17 8.22
N PRO A 126 13.27 -8.45 8.22
CA PRO A 126 14.60 -8.80 7.75
C PRO A 126 14.75 -8.50 6.25
N SER A 127 15.82 -7.80 5.89
CA SER A 127 16.15 -7.56 4.49
C SER A 127 16.46 -8.87 3.75
N LYS A 128 15.92 -9.02 2.54
CA LYS A 128 16.21 -10.12 1.63
C LYS A 128 16.75 -9.57 0.31
N SER A 129 17.83 -10.17 -0.18
CA SER A 129 18.41 -9.83 -1.48
C SER A 129 18.12 -10.95 -2.47
N GLY A 130 17.61 -10.59 -3.65
CA GLY A 130 17.29 -11.54 -4.70
C GLY A 130 16.60 -10.86 -5.87
N THR A 131 16.45 -11.60 -6.96
CA THR A 131 15.69 -11.13 -8.12
C THR A 131 14.19 -11.32 -7.86
N VAL A 132 13.43 -10.23 -8.00
CA VAL A 132 11.97 -10.23 -7.94
C VAL A 132 11.38 -9.83 -9.29
N TRP A 133 10.14 -10.24 -9.53
CA TRP A 133 9.44 -10.01 -10.80
C TRP A 133 8.14 -9.25 -10.53
N ARG A 134 7.88 -8.19 -11.32
CA ARG A 134 6.63 -7.42 -11.29
C ARG A 134 5.94 -7.57 -12.64
N GLY A 135 4.85 -8.32 -12.68
CA GLY A 135 3.99 -8.43 -13.85
C GLY A 135 3.06 -7.22 -13.95
N VAL A 136 2.96 -6.63 -15.13
CA VAL A 136 2.07 -5.50 -15.42
C VAL A 136 1.14 -5.91 -16.56
N ARG A 137 -0.17 -5.85 -16.31
CA ARG A 137 -1.20 -6.24 -17.30
C ARG A 137 -1.81 -5.00 -17.93
N GLY A 138 -2.03 -5.05 -19.25
CA GLY A 138 -2.84 -4.06 -19.96
C GLY A 138 -2.15 -2.74 -20.30
N ILE A 139 -0.87 -2.57 -19.98
CA ILE A 139 -0.09 -1.39 -20.35
C ILE A 139 1.34 -1.78 -20.78
N ASP A 140 1.79 -1.24 -21.91
CA ASP A 140 3.18 -1.36 -22.36
C ASP A 140 4.02 -0.24 -21.75
N LEU A 141 4.91 -0.63 -20.82
CA LEU A 141 5.83 0.27 -20.13
C LEU A 141 7.25 0.25 -20.74
N SER A 142 7.48 -0.50 -21.83
CA SER A 142 8.82 -0.69 -22.42
C SER A 142 9.51 0.62 -22.79
N SER A 143 8.75 1.60 -23.29
CA SER A 143 9.26 2.93 -23.65
C SER A 143 9.62 3.81 -22.44
N LYS A 144 9.03 3.53 -21.28
CA LYS A 144 9.21 4.27 -20.02
C LYS A 144 10.45 3.81 -19.25
N TYR A 145 10.80 2.53 -19.31
CA TYR A 145 11.93 1.95 -18.58
C TYR A 145 13.16 1.74 -19.49
N LYS A 146 13.91 2.81 -19.74
CA LYS A 146 15.12 2.76 -20.57
C LYS A 146 16.36 2.32 -19.77
N ASN A 147 17.22 1.54 -20.42
CA ASN A 147 18.50 1.10 -19.85
C ASN A 147 19.37 2.28 -19.42
N GLY A 148 20.05 2.12 -18.27
CA GLY A 148 20.96 3.14 -17.73
C GLY A 148 20.27 4.28 -16.97
N LEU A 149 18.94 4.33 -16.94
CA LEU A 149 18.19 5.30 -16.15
C LEU A 149 17.86 4.76 -14.75
N LYS A 150 17.75 5.67 -13.78
CA LYS A 150 17.26 5.39 -12.43
C LYS A 150 15.80 5.80 -12.34
N PHE A 151 15.02 4.97 -11.67
CA PHE A 151 13.58 5.18 -11.47
C PHE A 151 13.27 5.18 -9.98
N ALA A 152 12.25 5.93 -9.59
CA ALA A 152 11.67 5.89 -8.24
C ALA A 152 10.23 5.39 -8.35
N TRP A 153 9.89 4.40 -7.53
CA TRP A 153 8.53 3.94 -7.36
C TRP A 153 7.98 4.57 -6.09
N TRP A 154 6.86 5.29 -6.26
CA TRP A 154 6.08 5.89 -5.19
C TRP A 154 4.96 4.95 -4.79
#